data_AF-A0A0F9LEC7-F1
#
_entry.id   AF-A0A0F9LEC7-F1
#
_cell.length_a   1.000
_cell.length_b   1.000
_cell.length_c   1.000
_cell.angle_alpha   90.00
_cell.angle_beta   90.00
_cell.angle_gamma   90.00
#
_symmetry.space_group_name_H-M   'P 1'
#
loop_
_entity.id
_entity.type
_entity.pdbx_description
1 polymer ?
#
loop_
_entity_poly.entity_id
_entity_poly.type
_entity_poly.pdbx_seq_one_letter_code
_entity_poly.pdbx_strand_id
1 'polypeptide(L)'
;MAASTVTMSIVNHKVFGETNIRELIFSCVADSAAATFLSGATSSKTGSTHNRTFTDQLRGWFLLKLIVDPGAIAPTVNSDLTFKEYGCDLLDGNGTDKIHNTDTKQVYPAIDGLPSLQPITDHLTLAITNNAVNSAIIVVRCMFVRTTM
;
A
#
# COMPACT_ATOMS: atom_id res chain seq x y z
N MET A 1 3.24 -21.93 -14.62
CA MET A 1 2.61 -21.33 -13.43
C MET A 1 2.96 -19.85 -13.46
N ALA A 2 1.98 -18.95 -13.40
CA ALA A 2 2.24 -17.52 -13.44
C ALA A 2 2.43 -17.01 -12.01
N ALA A 3 3.64 -16.56 -11.70
CA ALA A 3 3.99 -16.04 -10.39
C ALA A 3 3.17 -14.78 -10.05
N SER A 4 2.94 -14.55 -8.75
CA SER A 4 2.35 -13.30 -8.26
C SER A 4 3.12 -12.08 -8.78
N THR A 5 2.42 -11.00 -9.12
CA THR A 5 3.05 -9.78 -9.65
C THR A 5 2.66 -8.56 -8.82
N VAL A 6 3.61 -7.61 -8.71
CA VAL A 6 3.35 -6.30 -8.11
C VAL A 6 3.98 -5.22 -8.96
N THR A 7 3.14 -4.29 -9.42
CA THR A 7 3.56 -3.06 -10.10
C THR A 7 3.33 -1.87 -9.18
N MET A 8 4.18 -0.86 -9.29
CA MET A 8 4.13 0.34 -8.46
C MET A 8 4.17 1.61 -9.31
N SER A 9 3.45 2.63 -8.89
CA SER A 9 3.53 3.97 -9.48
C SER A 9 3.31 5.04 -8.41
N ILE A 10 3.85 6.25 -8.65
CA ILE A 10 3.54 7.43 -7.82
C ILE A 10 2.77 8.44 -8.65
N VAL A 11 1.71 8.98 -8.07
CA VAL A 11 0.94 10.12 -8.59
C VAL A 11 1.11 11.30 -7.64
N ASN A 12 1.42 12.47 -8.19
CA ASN A 12 1.49 13.72 -7.44
C ASN A 12 0.18 14.49 -7.65
N HIS A 13 -0.55 14.74 -6.57
CA HIS A 13 -1.79 15.51 -6.60
C HIS A 13 -1.51 16.95 -6.19
N LYS A 14 -1.90 17.88 -7.06
CA LYS A 14 -1.76 19.31 -6.81
C LYS A 14 -3.07 19.89 -6.28
N VAL A 15 -3.00 20.57 -5.14
CA VAL A 15 -4.10 21.35 -4.57
C VAL A 15 -3.63 22.80 -4.54
N PHE A 16 -4.38 23.71 -5.16
CA PHE A 16 -3.99 25.13 -5.33
C PHE A 16 -2.60 25.35 -5.97
N GLY A 17 -2.17 24.46 -6.86
CA GLY A 17 -0.88 24.58 -7.57
C GLY A 17 0.31 23.96 -6.84
N GLU A 18 0.17 23.62 -5.55
CA GLU A 18 1.20 22.94 -4.76
C GLU A 18 0.94 21.44 -4.67
N THR A 19 2.00 20.62 -4.69
CA THR A 19 1.86 19.17 -4.46
C THR A 19 1.66 18.95 -2.97
N ASN A 20 0.40 18.72 -2.57
CA ASN A 20 0.00 18.55 -1.18
C ASN A 20 -0.23 17.08 -0.82
N ILE A 21 -0.50 16.24 -1.82
CA ILE A 21 -0.71 14.80 -1.63
C ILE A 21 0.16 14.03 -2.64
N ARG A 22 0.86 13.00 -2.15
CA ARG A 22 1.46 11.96 -2.98
C ARG A 22 0.70 10.66 -2.81
N GLU A 23 0.52 9.94 -3.90
CA GLU A 23 -0.14 8.64 -3.89
C GLU A 23 0.82 7.59 -4.44
N LEU A 24 1.21 6.62 -3.61
CA LEU A 24 1.92 5.42 -4.07
C LEU A 24 0.88 4.32 -4.30
N ILE A 25 0.82 3.82 -5.52
CA ILE A 25 -0.14 2.81 -5.93
C ILE A 25 0.60 1.49 -6.08
N PHE A 26 0.15 0.46 -5.37
CA PHE A 26 0.55 -0.93 -5.58
C PHE A 26 -0.59 -1.64 -6.31
N SER A 27 -0.32 -2.18 -7.50
CA SER A 27 -1.24 -3.08 -8.19
C SER A 27 -0.69 -4.49 -8.10
N CYS A 28 -1.39 -5.34 -7.34
CA CYS A 28 -0.98 -6.68 -6.97
C CYS A 28 -1.88 -7.72 -7.64
N VAL A 29 -1.28 -8.77 -8.17
CA VAL A 29 -1.98 -9.95 -8.70
C VAL A 29 -1.46 -11.20 -7.98
N ALA A 30 -2.36 -11.97 -7.38
CA ALA A 30 -2.04 -13.22 -6.71
C ALA A 30 -1.57 -14.27 -7.73
N ASP A 31 -0.80 -15.24 -7.24
CA ASP A 31 -0.40 -16.39 -8.03
C ASP A 31 -1.63 -17.16 -8.55
N SER A 32 -1.57 -17.62 -9.80
CA SER A 32 -2.71 -18.28 -10.45
C SER A 32 -2.94 -19.72 -10.00
N ALA A 33 -2.01 -20.32 -9.27
CA ALA A 33 -2.09 -21.67 -8.72
C ALA A 33 -2.13 -21.70 -7.19
N ALA A 34 -1.34 -20.85 -6.53
CA ALA A 34 -1.21 -20.84 -5.06
C ALA A 34 -2.18 -19.88 -4.35
N ALA A 35 -2.87 -19.00 -5.08
CA ALA A 35 -3.70 -17.92 -4.52
C ALA A 35 -2.97 -16.97 -3.55
N THR A 36 -1.64 -16.93 -3.57
CA THR A 36 -0.86 -16.06 -2.67
C THR A 36 -0.40 -14.80 -3.39
N PHE A 37 -0.44 -13.66 -2.70
CA PHE A 37 0.25 -12.45 -3.15
C PHE A 37 1.74 -12.52 -2.83
N LEU A 38 2.54 -11.72 -3.55
CA LEU A 38 3.95 -11.58 -3.22
C LEU A 38 4.09 -10.97 -1.82
N SER A 39 4.70 -11.71 -0.89
CA SER A 39 5.02 -11.18 0.44
C SER A 39 6.18 -10.19 0.33
N GLY A 40 6.01 -8.97 0.83
CA GLY A 40 7.11 -8.02 0.98
C GLY A 40 7.40 -7.18 -0.25
N ALA A 41 6.36 -6.67 -0.93
CA ALA A 41 6.56 -5.70 -2.00
C ALA A 41 7.14 -4.39 -1.45
N THR A 42 8.39 -4.10 -1.80
CA THR A 42 9.12 -2.95 -1.23
C THR A 42 9.07 -1.71 -2.14
N SER A 43 8.93 -0.52 -1.56
CA SER A 43 9.08 0.78 -2.24
C SER A 43 10.53 1.12 -2.63
N SER A 44 11.47 0.18 -2.47
CA SER A 44 12.86 0.29 -2.92
C SER A 44 13.01 0.16 -4.44
N LYS A 45 11.97 -0.22 -5.19
CA LYS A 45 12.04 -0.21 -6.65
C LYS A 45 12.11 1.22 -7.18
N THR A 46 12.88 1.40 -8.24
CA THR A 46 13.00 2.66 -8.96
C THR A 46 11.69 3.01 -9.67
N GLY A 47 11.15 4.21 -9.41
CA GLY A 47 9.98 4.75 -10.10
C GLY A 47 10.37 5.51 -11.38
N SER A 48 9.59 5.33 -12.45
CA SER A 48 9.99 5.61 -13.84
C SER A 48 10.09 7.07 -14.28
N THR A 49 10.48 8.01 -13.42
CA THR A 49 10.60 9.42 -13.86
C THR A 49 11.94 10.07 -13.54
N HIS A 50 12.71 9.60 -12.55
CA HIS A 50 13.98 10.25 -12.18
C HIS A 50 15.07 9.30 -11.66
N ASN A 51 14.96 8.00 -11.93
CA ASN A 51 15.88 6.97 -11.40
C ASN A 51 16.04 7.00 -9.86
N ARG A 52 15.01 7.49 -9.16
CA ARG A 52 14.92 7.51 -7.69
C ARG A 52 14.01 6.38 -7.24
N THR A 53 14.32 5.76 -6.11
CA THR A 53 13.39 4.81 -5.49
C THR A 53 12.09 5.52 -5.12
N PHE A 54 10.96 4.80 -5.07
CA PHE A 54 9.72 5.40 -4.57
C PHE A 54 9.90 5.91 -3.13
N THR A 55 10.71 5.22 -2.35
CA THR A 55 11.11 5.62 -0.99
C THR A 55 11.75 7.01 -0.95
N ASP A 56 12.72 7.27 -1.81
CA ASP A 56 13.39 8.58 -1.87
C ASP A 56 12.40 9.70 -2.22
N GLN A 57 11.36 9.38 -2.98
CA GLN A 57 10.29 10.32 -3.30
C GLN A 57 9.29 10.49 -2.16
N LEU A 58 9.27 9.64 -1.14
CA LEU A 58 8.33 9.72 -0.03
C LEU A 58 8.99 10.14 1.28
N ARG A 59 10.32 10.13 1.38
CA ARG A 59 11.05 10.66 2.54
C ARG A 59 10.59 12.08 2.90
N GLY A 60 10.26 12.28 4.17
CA GLY A 60 9.74 13.56 4.70
C GLY A 60 8.25 13.79 4.46
N TRP A 61 7.55 12.83 3.87
CA TRP A 61 6.08 12.82 3.82
C TRP A 61 5.52 11.96 4.95
N PHE A 62 4.26 12.17 5.27
CA PHE A 62 3.55 11.43 6.30
C PHE A 62 2.46 10.58 5.66
N LEU A 63 2.41 9.30 6.01
CA LEU A 63 1.31 8.42 5.63
C LEU A 63 0.03 8.92 6.29
N LEU A 64 -0.98 9.20 5.46
CA LEU A 64 -2.29 9.65 5.90
C LEU A 64 -3.28 8.50 5.99
N LYS A 65 -3.34 7.68 4.94
CA LYS A 65 -4.26 6.55 4.82
C LYS A 65 -3.89 5.65 3.65
N LEU A 66 -4.43 4.45 3.66
CA LEU A 66 -4.45 3.52 2.55
C LEU A 66 -5.90 3.37 2.06
N ILE A 67 -6.07 3.27 0.75
CA ILE A 67 -7.33 2.89 0.12
C ILE A 67 -7.09 1.55 -0.56
N VAL A 68 -7.83 0.53 -0.14
CA VAL A 68 -7.71 -0.83 -0.64
C VAL A 68 -8.93 -1.12 -1.51
N ASP A 69 -8.69 -1.55 -2.73
CA ASP A 69 -9.71 -1.73 -3.75
C ASP A 69 -9.59 -3.13 -4.38
N PRO A 70 -10.61 -3.99 -4.25
CA PRO A 70 -10.62 -5.26 -4.95
C PRO A 70 -10.75 -5.03 -6.46
N GLY A 71 -9.90 -5.69 -7.24
CA GLY A 71 -10.01 -5.67 -8.70
C GLY A 71 -11.12 -6.61 -9.21
N ALA A 72 -11.18 -6.79 -10.53
CA ALA A 72 -12.21 -7.59 -11.20
C ALA A 72 -12.24 -9.06 -10.74
N ILE A 73 -11.09 -9.65 -10.43
CA ILE A 73 -10.99 -10.92 -9.73
C ILE A 73 -10.70 -10.58 -8.28
N ALA A 74 -11.75 -10.53 -7.46
CA ALA A 74 -11.62 -10.07 -6.10
C ALA A 74 -10.92 -11.10 -5.18
N PRO A 75 -10.20 -10.66 -4.14
CA PRO A 75 -9.59 -11.55 -3.15
C PRO A 75 -10.62 -12.16 -2.20
N THR A 76 -10.16 -13.04 -1.31
CA THR A 76 -10.96 -13.56 -0.20
C THR A 76 -11.39 -12.42 0.73
N VAL A 77 -12.66 -12.43 1.15
CA VAL A 77 -13.18 -11.52 2.18
C VAL A 77 -12.37 -11.69 3.47
N ASN A 78 -12.06 -10.57 4.11
CA ASN A 78 -11.23 -10.52 5.31
C ASN A 78 -9.78 -10.98 5.05
N SER A 79 -9.24 -10.74 3.84
CA SER A 79 -7.77 -10.81 3.68
C SER A 79 -7.12 -9.68 4.48
N ASP A 80 -5.87 -9.89 4.89
CA ASP A 80 -5.13 -8.95 5.73
C ASP A 80 -4.18 -8.08 4.92
N LEU A 81 -3.89 -6.91 5.47
CA LEU A 81 -2.95 -5.94 4.95
C LEU A 81 -1.96 -5.55 6.05
N THR A 82 -0.67 -5.54 5.75
CA THR A 82 0.33 -4.87 6.59
C THR A 82 1.16 -3.91 5.77
N PHE A 83 1.55 -2.80 6.38
CA PHE A 83 2.35 -1.79 5.72
C PHE A 83 3.48 -1.36 6.65
N LYS A 84 4.68 -1.84 6.35
CA LYS A 84 5.79 -1.80 7.31
C LYS A 84 6.89 -0.85 6.91
N GLU A 85 7.50 -0.22 7.91
CA GLU A 85 8.78 0.48 7.82
C GLU A 85 9.69 -0.05 8.94
N TYR A 86 10.96 -0.35 8.65
CA TYR A 86 11.88 -0.99 9.61
C TYR A 86 11.34 -2.29 10.26
N GLY A 87 10.39 -2.97 9.61
CA GLY A 87 9.71 -4.15 10.14
C GLY A 87 8.56 -3.84 11.12
N CYS A 88 8.38 -2.57 11.53
CA CYS A 88 7.23 -2.10 12.32
C CYS A 88 6.00 -1.92 11.42
N ASP A 89 4.83 -2.38 11.85
CA ASP A 89 3.57 -2.16 11.12
C ASP A 89 3.03 -0.76 11.39
N LEU A 90 3.05 0.10 10.37
CA LEU A 90 2.58 1.49 10.47
C LEU A 90 1.07 1.59 10.69
N LEU A 91 0.34 0.49 10.45
CA LEU A 91 -1.10 0.39 10.67
C LEU A 91 -1.44 -0.07 12.09
N ASP A 92 -0.46 -0.53 12.86
CA ASP A 92 -0.65 -1.07 14.21
C ASP A 92 -1.79 -2.11 14.29
N GLY A 93 -1.80 -3.05 13.33
CA GLY A 93 -2.85 -4.07 13.22
C GLY A 93 -4.16 -3.60 12.59
N ASN A 94 -4.34 -2.31 12.29
CA ASN A 94 -5.56 -1.82 11.65
C ASN A 94 -5.81 -2.39 10.25
N GLY A 95 -4.84 -3.06 9.64
CA GLY A 95 -5.00 -3.73 8.35
C GLY A 95 -5.56 -5.16 8.42
N THR A 96 -5.78 -5.71 9.62
CA THR A 96 -6.41 -7.02 9.80
C THR A 96 -7.87 -7.02 9.33
N ASP A 97 -8.24 -8.04 8.56
CA ASP A 97 -9.58 -8.23 7.97
C ASP A 97 -10.12 -7.01 7.19
N LYS A 98 -9.23 -6.20 6.60
CA LYS A 98 -9.63 -4.95 5.91
C LYS A 98 -9.83 -5.08 4.41
N ILE A 99 -9.47 -6.21 3.82
CA ILE A 99 -9.66 -6.42 2.40
C ILE A 99 -10.98 -7.17 2.19
N HIS A 100 -11.90 -6.51 1.50
CA HIS A 100 -13.20 -7.08 1.10
C HIS A 100 -13.18 -7.45 -0.38
N ASN A 101 -14.11 -8.31 -0.81
CA ASN A 101 -14.19 -8.76 -2.20
C ASN A 101 -15.03 -7.82 -3.10
N THR A 102 -15.93 -7.03 -2.53
CA THR A 102 -16.80 -6.10 -3.27
C THR A 102 -16.54 -4.63 -2.99
N ASP A 103 -15.99 -4.31 -1.82
CA ASP A 103 -16.01 -2.96 -1.30
C ASP A 103 -14.60 -2.40 -1.22
N THR A 104 -14.43 -1.17 -1.69
CA THR A 104 -13.25 -0.38 -1.38
C THR A 104 -13.25 0.00 0.10
N LYS A 105 -12.15 -0.24 0.82
CA LYS A 105 -11.99 0.12 2.24
C LYS A 105 -10.88 1.14 2.43
N GLN A 106 -10.99 1.94 3.49
CA GLN A 106 -9.93 2.83 3.95
C GLN A 106 -9.31 2.26 5.22
N VAL A 107 -7.99 2.32 5.30
CA VAL A 107 -7.20 1.91 6.47
C VAL A 107 -6.33 3.08 6.88
N TYR A 108 -6.31 3.38 8.17
CA TYR A 108 -5.55 4.51 8.70
C TYR A 108 -4.32 4.00 9.46
N PRO A 109 -3.17 4.67 9.31
CA PRO A 109 -2.04 4.44 10.18
C PRO A 109 -2.40 4.75 11.63
N ALA A 110 -1.77 4.05 12.56
CA ALA A 110 -2.03 4.19 13.98
C ALA A 110 -0.75 4.04 14.82
N ILE A 111 -0.81 4.58 16.04
CA ILE A 111 0.18 4.39 17.11
C ILE A 111 -0.63 4.04 18.36
N ASP A 112 -0.34 2.89 18.98
CA ASP A 112 -1.05 2.38 20.16
C ASP A 112 -2.58 2.34 19.96
N GLY A 113 -3.01 1.89 18.78
CA GLY A 113 -4.41 1.76 18.37
C GLY A 113 -5.11 3.06 18.00
N LEU A 114 -4.45 4.22 18.12
CA LEU A 114 -5.02 5.52 17.79
C LEU A 114 -4.59 6.01 16.40
N PRO A 115 -5.51 6.48 15.54
CA PRO A 115 -5.16 7.02 14.24
C PRO A 115 -4.14 8.15 14.36
N SER A 116 -3.00 8.00 13.67
CA SER A 116 -1.91 8.96 13.71
C SER A 116 -1.14 8.96 12.39
N LEU A 117 -0.69 10.13 11.96
CA LEU A 117 0.18 10.26 10.80
C LEU A 117 1.53 9.60 11.10
N GLN A 118 2.02 8.80 10.16
CA GLN A 118 3.32 8.12 10.30
C GLN A 118 4.35 8.75 9.36
N PRO A 119 5.44 9.34 9.86
CA PRO A 119 6.49 9.89 9.00
C PRO A 119 7.18 8.78 8.21
N ILE A 120 7.47 9.03 6.94
CA ILE A 120 8.23 8.10 6.10
C ILE A 120 9.70 8.53 6.07
N THR A 121 10.56 7.62 6.50
CA THR A 121 12.01 7.80 6.61
C THR A 121 12.79 6.75 5.82
N ASP A 122 12.17 5.61 5.53
CA ASP A 122 12.79 4.45 4.88
C ASP A 122 11.83 3.65 4.01
N HIS A 123 12.30 2.50 3.55
CA HIS A 123 11.61 1.59 2.66
C HIS A 123 10.34 1.05 3.29
N LEU A 124 9.25 1.23 2.56
CA LEU A 124 7.93 0.72 2.87
C LEU A 124 7.77 -0.66 2.27
N THR A 125 7.21 -1.57 3.05
CA THR A 125 6.98 -2.96 2.67
C THR A 125 5.51 -3.28 2.80
N LEU A 126 4.86 -3.57 1.67
CA LEU A 126 3.48 -4.04 1.61
C LEU A 126 3.46 -5.58 1.68
N ALA A 127 2.59 -6.12 2.53
CA ALA A 127 2.23 -7.53 2.48
C ALA A 127 0.72 -7.71 2.57
N ILE A 128 0.21 -8.65 1.79
CA ILE A 128 -1.19 -9.06 1.76
C ILE A 128 -1.22 -10.56 2.05
N THR A 129 -2.00 -10.97 3.05
CA THR A 129 -2.09 -12.36 3.50
C THR A 129 -3.54 -12.82 3.59
N ASN A 130 -3.74 -14.13 3.82
CA ASN A 130 -5.06 -14.76 3.96
C ASN A 130 -5.95 -14.70 2.71
N ASN A 131 -5.36 -14.56 1.53
CA ASN A 131 -6.06 -14.77 0.27
C ASN A 131 -6.06 -16.25 -0.15
N ALA A 132 -7.21 -16.71 -0.67
CA ALA A 132 -7.41 -18.05 -1.21
C ALA A 132 -8.03 -18.03 -2.63
N VAL A 133 -8.09 -16.87 -3.27
CA VAL A 133 -8.56 -16.72 -4.66
C VAL A 133 -7.38 -16.62 -5.63
N ASN A 134 -7.31 -17.56 -6.56
CA ASN A 134 -6.31 -17.58 -7.63
C ASN A 134 -6.43 -16.34 -8.52
N SER A 135 -5.30 -15.73 -8.88
CA SER A 135 -5.25 -14.53 -9.74
C SER A 135 -6.05 -13.34 -9.19
N ALA A 136 -6.33 -13.29 -7.89
CA ALA A 136 -6.97 -12.15 -7.26
C ALA A 136 -6.17 -10.86 -7.50
N ILE A 137 -6.88 -9.76 -7.70
CA ILE A 137 -6.32 -8.45 -8.00
C ILE A 137 -6.66 -7.52 -6.84
N ILE A 138 -5.66 -6.80 -6.34
CA ILE A 138 -5.84 -5.76 -5.32
C ILE A 138 -5.04 -4.53 -5.72
N VAL A 139 -5.70 -3.38 -5.63
CA VAL A 139 -5.03 -2.09 -5.75
C VAL A 139 -4.98 -1.42 -4.38
N VAL A 140 -3.77 -1.17 -3.88
CA VAL A 140 -3.53 -0.45 -2.63
C VAL A 140 -2.98 0.93 -2.96
N ARG A 141 -3.71 1.98 -2.59
CA ARG A 141 -3.32 3.38 -2.79
C ARG A 141 -2.92 3.98 -1.45
N CYS A 142 -1.64 4.20 -1.24
CA CYS A 142 -1.11 4.85 -0.06
C CYS A 142 -1.06 6.36 -0.29
N MET A 143 -1.83 7.12 0.48
CA MET A 143 -1.86 8.58 0.42
C MET A 143 -0.93 9.17 1.46
N PHE A 144 -0.08 10.09 1.02
CA PHE A 144 0.89 10.79 1.85
C PHE A 144 0.66 12.29 1.77
N VAL A 145 0.81 12.98 2.90
CA VAL A 145 0.70 14.44 3.00
C VAL A 145 2.00 15.05 3.49
N ARG A 146 2.16 16.35 3.22
CA ARG A 146 3.16 17.16 3.94
C ARG A 146 2.53 17.67 5.23
N THR A 147 3.22 17.51 6.35
CA THR A 147 2.91 18.31 7.55
C THR A 147 3.77 19.55 7.48
N THR A 148 3.15 20.73 7.33
CA THR A 148 3.84 21.98 7.67
C THR A 148 4.02 21.98 9.18
N MET A 149 5.28 21.94 9.64
CA MET A 149 5.59 22.36 11.01
C MET A 149 5.39 23.87 11.11
#